data_AF-D0KTC1-F1
#
_entry.id   AF-D0KTC1-F1
#
_cell.length_a   1.000
_cell.length_b   1.000
_cell.length_c   1.000
_cell.angle_alpha   90.00
_cell.angle_beta   90.00
_cell.angle_gamma   90.00
#
_symmetry.space_group_name_H-M   'P 1'
#
loop_
_entity.id
_entity.type
_entity.pdbx_description
1 polymer ?
#
loop_
_entity_poly.entity_id
_entity_poly.type
_entity_poly.pdbx_seq_one_letter_code
_entity_poly.pdbx_strand_id
1 'polypeptide(L)'
;MSLEIPPEWKNFKYRGKSIDELLNMPMDEFIKLLPSRQRRSLKRGFTDAQRHLLEKVRKYRREGKFNKTIKTHVRNLVILPELIGLKMAVYNGKEFVEFTVTPEMIGHYLGEYSITTKKVEHGEPGLKATRSSLFLAMKG
;
A
#
# COMPACT_ATOMS: atom_id res chain seq x y z
N MET A 1 -10.37 -13.79 16.23
CA MET A 1 -10.60 -12.34 16.45
C MET A 1 -11.14 -11.79 15.14
N SER A 2 -12.46 -11.63 15.09
CA SER A 2 -13.20 -11.26 13.88
C SER A 2 -12.75 -9.89 13.40
N LEU A 3 -12.33 -9.81 12.14
CA LEU A 3 -12.23 -8.53 11.44
C LEU A 3 -13.62 -7.90 11.50
N GLU A 4 -13.73 -6.69 12.05
CA GLU A 4 -14.90 -5.84 11.77
C GLU A 4 -14.77 -5.40 10.32
N ILE A 5 -15.17 -6.31 9.42
CA ILE A 5 -15.20 -6.08 7.98
C ILE A 5 -16.37 -5.12 7.77
N PRO A 6 -16.15 -3.88 7.29
CA PRO A 6 -17.22 -3.01 6.87
C PRO A 6 -18.16 -3.77 5.92
N PRO A 7 -19.49 -3.57 5.98
CA PRO A 7 -20.45 -4.28 5.14
C PRO A 7 -20.06 -4.30 3.64
N GLU A 8 -19.41 -3.24 3.18
CA GLU A 8 -18.91 -3.06 1.82
C GLU A 8 -17.90 -4.13 1.37
N TRP A 9 -17.05 -4.60 2.28
CA TRP A 9 -15.99 -5.57 1.97
C TRP A 9 -16.48 -7.02 1.99
N LYS A 10 -17.66 -7.27 2.56
CA LYS A 10 -18.22 -8.61 2.71
C LYS A 10 -18.48 -9.31 1.36
N ASN A 11 -18.80 -8.53 0.33
CA ASN A 11 -19.09 -9.04 -1.02
C ASN A 11 -17.84 -9.11 -1.91
N PHE A 12 -16.69 -8.63 -1.43
CA PHE A 12 -15.48 -8.58 -2.23
C PHE A 12 -14.94 -9.99 -2.48
N LYS A 13 -14.58 -10.26 -3.74
CA LYS A 13 -13.96 -11.51 -4.16
C LYS A 13 -12.70 -11.21 -4.97
N TYR A 14 -11.58 -11.82 -4.60
CA TYR A 14 -10.35 -11.78 -5.38
C TYR A 14 -10.23 -13.05 -6.21
N ARG A 15 -10.32 -12.93 -7.54
CA ARG A 15 -10.27 -14.07 -8.48
C ARG A 15 -11.20 -15.23 -8.09
N GLY A 16 -12.40 -14.88 -7.65
CA GLY A 16 -13.45 -15.83 -7.26
C GLY A 16 -13.39 -16.31 -5.81
N LYS A 17 -12.36 -15.95 -5.04
CA LYS A 17 -12.22 -16.35 -3.62
C LYS A 17 -12.61 -15.24 -2.66
N SER A 18 -13.25 -15.61 -1.55
CA SER A 18 -13.62 -14.66 -0.48
C SER A 18 -12.41 -14.23 0.36
N ILE A 19 -12.55 -13.15 1.13
CA ILE A 19 -11.48 -12.65 2.01
C ILE A 19 -11.11 -13.70 3.07
N ASP A 20 -12.09 -14.37 3.66
CA ASP A 20 -11.87 -15.40 4.67
C ASP A 20 -11.14 -16.62 4.09
N GLU A 21 -11.49 -17.03 2.87
CA GLU A 21 -10.75 -18.06 2.16
C GLU A 21 -9.30 -17.65 1.91
N LEU A 22 -9.07 -16.42 1.44
CA LEU A 22 -7.73 -15.87 1.17
C LEU A 22 -6.84 -15.79 2.41
N LEU A 23 -7.43 -15.60 3.59
CA LEU A 23 -6.71 -15.58 4.86
C LEU A 23 -6.33 -16.97 5.36
N ASN A 24 -7.17 -17.98 5.09
CA ASN A 24 -6.98 -19.34 5.57
C ASN A 24 -6.17 -20.22 4.60
N MET A 25 -6.05 -19.83 3.33
CA MET A 25 -5.28 -20.59 2.35
C MET A 25 -3.76 -20.53 2.59
N PRO A 26 -3.01 -21.58 2.22
CA PRO A 26 -1.56 -21.53 2.26
C PRO A 26 -1.02 -20.51 1.25
N MET A 27 0.11 -19.89 1.60
CA MET A 27 0.72 -18.83 0.79
C MET A 27 1.11 -19.33 -0.61
N ASP A 28 1.47 -20.60 -0.77
CA ASP A 28 1.82 -21.18 -2.07
C ASP A 28 0.65 -21.22 -3.06
N GLU A 29 -0.57 -21.46 -2.56
CA GLU A 29 -1.77 -21.39 -3.39
C GLU A 29 -2.12 -19.96 -3.74
N PHE A 30 -2.01 -19.05 -2.77
CA PHE A 30 -2.22 -17.62 -3.00
C PHE A 30 -1.26 -17.07 -4.07
N ILE A 31 0.01 -17.49 -4.06
CA ILE A 31 1.02 -17.09 -5.05
C ILE A 31 0.61 -17.49 -6.47
N LYS A 32 -0.09 -18.62 -6.67
CA LYS A 32 -0.58 -19.04 -7.99
C LYS A 32 -1.69 -18.13 -8.51
N LEU A 33 -2.46 -17.53 -7.60
CA LEU A 33 -3.52 -16.57 -7.91
C LEU A 33 -3.00 -15.16 -8.19
N LEU A 34 -1.70 -14.87 -8.06
CA LEU A 34 -1.20 -13.52 -8.33
C LEU A 34 -0.78 -13.32 -9.80
N PRO A 35 -0.73 -12.08 -10.30
CA PRO A 35 -0.15 -11.79 -11.61
C PRO A 35 1.35 -12.16 -11.65
N SER A 36 1.88 -12.33 -12.86
CA SER A 36 3.21 -12.89 -13.13
C SER A 36 4.35 -12.19 -12.36
N ARG A 37 4.31 -10.86 -12.24
CA ARG A 37 5.36 -10.07 -11.58
C ARG A 37 5.38 -10.31 -10.07
N GLN A 38 4.22 -10.23 -9.43
CA GLN A 38 4.04 -10.44 -7.99
C GLN A 38 4.37 -11.89 -7.62
N ARG A 39 3.90 -12.84 -8.44
CA ARG A 39 4.24 -14.26 -8.30
C ARG A 39 5.75 -14.50 -8.35
N ARG A 40 6.46 -13.86 -9.29
CA ARG A 40 7.92 -13.94 -9.38
C ARG A 40 8.61 -13.36 -8.14
N SER A 41 8.12 -12.22 -7.65
CA SER A 41 8.67 -11.57 -6.46
C SER A 41 8.56 -12.47 -5.23
N LEU A 42 7.39 -13.05 -4.99
CA LEU A 42 7.16 -13.93 -3.84
C LEU A 42 7.91 -15.26 -3.96
N LYS A 43 8.01 -15.83 -5.17
CA LYS A 43 8.83 -17.04 -5.41
C LYS A 43 10.32 -16.83 -5.18
N ARG A 44 10.84 -15.63 -5.43
CA ARG A 44 12.22 -15.27 -5.11
C ARG A 44 12.44 -15.07 -3.60
N GLY A 45 11.37 -14.89 -2.84
CA GLY A 45 11.39 -14.70 -1.40
C GLY A 45 11.42 -13.23 -0.97
N PHE A 46 11.30 -13.03 0.34
CA PHE A 46 11.32 -11.71 0.97
C PHE A 46 12.73 -11.29 1.35
N THR A 47 13.03 -10.02 1.09
CA THR A 47 14.20 -9.32 1.64
C THR A 47 14.08 -9.14 3.16
N ASP A 48 15.19 -8.92 3.85
CA ASP A 48 15.19 -8.78 5.32
C ASP A 48 14.32 -7.61 5.80
N ALA A 49 14.33 -6.50 5.07
CA ALA A 49 13.48 -5.35 5.36
C ALA A 49 11.97 -5.70 5.25
N GLN A 50 11.60 -6.53 4.27
CA GLN A 50 10.23 -7.02 4.12
C GLN A 50 9.84 -7.99 5.23
N ARG A 51 10.75 -8.88 5.65
CA ARG A 51 10.52 -9.80 6.78
C ARG A 51 10.25 -9.04 8.06
N HIS A 52 11.08 -8.03 8.36
CA HIS A 52 10.88 -7.18 9.54
C HIS A 52 9.56 -6.41 9.52
N LEU A 53 9.11 -5.97 8.34
CA LEU A 53 7.79 -5.35 8.18
C LEU A 53 6.66 -6.36 8.44
N LEU A 54 6.76 -7.57 7.90
CA LEU A 54 5.78 -8.64 8.10
C LEU A 54 5.69 -9.07 9.57
N GLU A 55 6.82 -9.15 10.28
CA GLU A 55 6.83 -9.42 11.72
C GLU A 55 6.10 -8.34 12.52
N LYS A 56 6.35 -7.07 12.20
CA LYS A 56 5.61 -5.94 12.79
C LYS A 56 4.11 -6.06 12.54
N VAL A 57 3.73 -6.35 11.30
CA VAL A 57 2.32 -6.54 10.89
C VAL A 57 1.66 -7.65 11.69
N ARG A 58 2.31 -8.83 11.79
CA ARG A 58 1.81 -9.97 12.56
C ARG A 58 1.71 -9.67 14.05
N LYS A 59 2.63 -8.86 14.59
CA LYS A 59 2.56 -8.38 15.97
C LYS A 59 1.34 -7.47 16.17
N TYR A 60 1.15 -6.47 15.32
CA TYR A 60 0.01 -5.55 15.44
C TYR A 60 -1.34 -6.23 15.23
N ARG A 61 -1.42 -7.21 14.33
CA ARG A 61 -2.61 -8.02 14.11
C ARG A 61 -2.95 -8.88 15.33
N ARG A 62 -1.96 -9.49 15.99
CA ARG A 62 -2.14 -10.23 17.25
C ARG A 62 -2.59 -9.34 18.40
N GLU A 63 -2.07 -8.12 18.46
CA GLU A 63 -2.42 -7.13 19.48
C GLU A 63 -3.77 -6.43 19.22
N GLY A 64 -4.42 -6.68 18.07
CA GLY A 64 -5.68 -6.02 17.68
C GLY A 64 -5.56 -4.51 17.44
N LYS A 65 -4.34 -3.99 17.24
CA LYS A 65 -4.08 -2.54 17.10
C LYS A 65 -4.21 -2.07 15.65
N PHE A 66 -5.42 -2.11 15.11
CA PHE A 66 -5.70 -1.69 13.73
C PHE A 66 -5.56 -0.17 13.51
N ASN A 67 -5.79 0.62 14.56
CA ASN A 67 -5.67 2.08 14.49
C ASN A 67 -4.23 2.60 14.46
N LYS A 68 -3.23 1.76 14.76
CA LYS A 68 -1.84 2.21 14.82
C LYS A 68 -1.21 2.20 13.44
N THR A 69 -0.75 3.37 12.98
CA THR A 69 -0.09 3.51 11.69
C THR A 69 1.29 2.86 11.69
N ILE A 70 1.52 1.92 10.77
CA ILE A 70 2.81 1.26 10.57
C ILE A 70 3.63 2.03 9.54
N LYS A 71 4.70 2.70 9.98
CA LYS A 71 5.63 3.42 9.09
C LYS A 71 6.61 2.48 8.42
N THR A 72 6.80 2.62 7.11
CA THR A 72 7.72 1.79 6.32
C THR A 72 8.36 2.56 5.17
N HIS A 73 9.61 2.21 4.87
CA HIS A 73 10.31 2.63 3.65
C HIS A 73 10.21 1.56 2.54
N VAL A 74 9.67 0.39 2.86
CA VAL A 74 9.58 -0.74 1.94
C VAL A 74 8.41 -0.50 0.98
N ARG A 75 8.74 -0.14 -0.27
CA ARG A 75 7.76 0.13 -1.34
C ARG A 75 7.48 -1.08 -2.24
N ASN A 76 8.36 -2.08 -2.22
CA ASN A 76 8.36 -3.24 -3.11
C ASN A 76 7.66 -4.48 -2.52
N LEU A 77 6.96 -4.36 -1.39
CA LEU A 77 6.18 -5.46 -0.81
C LEU A 77 4.82 -5.55 -1.52
N VAL A 78 4.42 -6.77 -1.88
CA VAL A 78 3.08 -7.07 -2.40
C VAL A 78 2.09 -7.07 -1.25
N ILE A 79 0.92 -6.45 -1.44
CA ILE A 79 -0.15 -6.45 -0.45
C ILE A 79 -0.75 -7.85 -0.35
N LEU A 80 -0.46 -8.49 0.79
CA LEU A 80 -0.99 -9.79 1.19
C LEU A 80 -2.35 -9.63 1.90
N PRO A 81 -3.19 -10.69 1.91
CA PRO A 81 -4.45 -10.70 2.67
C PRO A 81 -4.26 -10.41 4.16
N GLU A 82 -3.08 -10.74 4.71
CA GLU A 82 -2.72 -10.44 6.10
C GLU A 82 -2.73 -8.94 6.44
N LEU A 83 -2.60 -8.05 5.46
CA LEU A 83 -2.46 -6.60 5.64
C LEU A 83 -3.78 -5.82 5.62
N ILE A 84 -4.89 -6.47 5.23
CA ILE A 84 -6.19 -5.82 5.05
C ILE A 84 -6.65 -5.21 6.39
N GLY A 85 -7.14 -3.97 6.34
CA GLY A 85 -7.64 -3.23 7.50
C GLY A 85 -6.56 -2.55 8.36
N LEU A 86 -5.27 -2.72 8.04
CA LEU A 86 -4.19 -2.00 8.74
C LEU A 86 -3.93 -0.63 8.11
N LYS A 87 -3.56 0.34 8.95
CA LYS A 87 -3.06 1.64 8.51
C LYS A 87 -1.55 1.58 8.23
N MET A 88 -1.17 1.92 7.01
CA MET A 88 0.21 1.92 6.54
C MET A 88 0.65 3.34 6.21
N ALA A 89 1.86 3.70 6.60
CA ALA A 89 2.55 4.92 6.20
C ALA A 89 3.73 4.52 5.30
N VAL A 90 3.64 4.79 4.01
CA VAL A 90 4.70 4.45 3.04
C VAL A 90 5.46 5.71 2.63
N TYR A 91 6.77 5.68 2.81
CA TYR A 91 7.63 6.80 2.46
C TYR A 91 7.66 7.06 0.94
N ASN A 92 7.45 8.32 0.53
CA ASN A 92 7.47 8.73 -0.88
C ASN A 92 8.75 9.44 -1.32
N GLY A 93 9.74 9.58 -0.42
CA GLY A 93 10.97 10.35 -0.66
C GLY A 93 11.01 11.71 0.03
N LYS A 94 9.87 12.17 0.58
CA LYS A 94 9.77 13.41 1.35
C LYS A 94 9.01 13.19 2.65
N GLU A 95 7.83 12.57 2.56
CA GLU A 95 6.91 12.36 3.66
C GLU A 95 6.37 10.92 3.67
N PHE A 96 5.73 10.54 4.77
CA PHE A 96 5.01 9.28 4.87
C PHE A 96 3.57 9.47 4.45
N VAL A 97 3.19 8.85 3.34
CA VAL A 97 1.81 8.86 2.87
C VAL A 97 1.05 7.79 3.64
N GLU A 98 0.05 8.21 4.41
CA GLU A 98 -0.79 7.33 5.21
C GLU A 98 -2.00 6.87 4.40
N PHE A 99 -2.26 5.57 4.43
CA PHE A 99 -3.47 4.98 3.85
C PHE A 99 -3.90 3.73 4.62
N THR A 100 -5.19 3.44 4.59
CA THR A 100 -5.75 2.18 5.12
C THR A 100 -5.80 1.16 3.99
N VAL A 101 -5.31 -0.06 4.24
CA VAL A 101 -5.32 -1.13 3.23
C VAL A 101 -6.74 -1.66 3.04
N THR A 102 -7.31 -1.46 1.86
CA THR A 102 -8.61 -2.04 1.47
C THR A 102 -8.42 -3.39 0.76
N PRO A 103 -9.44 -4.27 0.71
CA PRO A 103 -9.35 -5.56 0.03
C PRO A 103 -9.06 -5.45 -1.48
N GLU A 104 -9.48 -4.37 -2.12
CA GLU A 104 -9.23 -4.11 -3.54
C GLU A 104 -7.74 -3.96 -3.86
N MET A 105 -6.92 -3.64 -2.85
CA MET A 105 -5.49 -3.46 -3.00
C MET A 105 -4.69 -4.78 -3.03
N ILE A 106 -5.35 -5.93 -2.83
CA ILE A 106 -4.67 -7.24 -2.83
C ILE A 106 -3.95 -7.47 -4.17
N GLY A 107 -2.68 -7.86 -4.08
CA GLY A 107 -1.84 -8.13 -5.25
C GLY A 107 -1.22 -6.89 -5.91
N HIS A 108 -1.45 -5.69 -5.38
CA HIS A 108 -0.69 -4.50 -5.75
C HIS A 108 0.56 -4.35 -4.89
N TYR A 109 1.52 -3.54 -5.33
CA TYR A 109 2.68 -3.17 -4.50
C TYR A 109 2.34 -1.99 -3.59
N LEU A 110 2.87 -1.98 -2.35
CA LEU A 110 2.68 -0.86 -1.42
C LEU A 110 3.09 0.50 -2.01
N GLY A 111 4.13 0.51 -2.84
CA GLY A 111 4.62 1.72 -3.49
C GLY A 111 3.65 2.34 -4.50
N GLU A 112 2.68 1.59 -5.03
CA GLU A 112 1.67 2.11 -5.97
C GLU A 112 0.77 3.15 -5.30
N TYR A 113 0.51 3.00 -4.00
CA TYR A 113 -0.34 3.91 -3.22
C TYR A 113 0.41 5.11 -2.64
N SER A 114 1.73 5.19 -2.84
CA SER A 114 2.57 6.27 -2.34
C SER A 114 3.27 6.94 -3.52
N ILE A 115 2.59 7.91 -4.11
CA ILE A 115 3.09 8.62 -5.29
C ILE A 115 4.33 9.45 -4.91
N THR A 116 5.41 9.30 -5.66
CA THR A 116 6.71 9.98 -5.42
C THR A 116 6.79 11.37 -6.02
N THR A 117 5.94 11.66 -7.02
CA THR A 117 5.98 12.91 -7.79
C THR A 117 4.63 13.60 -7.76
N LYS A 118 4.61 14.91 -7.51
CA LYS A 118 3.37 15.68 -7.63
C LYS A 118 2.94 15.73 -9.10
N LYS A 119 1.62 15.67 -9.33
CA LYS A 119 1.06 15.95 -10.66
C LYS A 119 1.49 17.36 -11.07
N VAL A 120 2.10 17.46 -12.24
CA VAL A 120 2.46 18.75 -12.82
C VAL A 120 1.23 19.26 -13.56
N GLU A 121 0.74 20.42 -13.17
CA GLU A 121 -0.28 21.13 -13.90
C GLU A 121 0.38 22.34 -14.55
N HIS A 122 0.27 22.43 -15.88
CA HIS A 122 0.75 23.59 -16.61
C HIS A 122 -0.23 24.73 -16.35
N GLY A 123 0.23 25.78 -15.68
CA GLY A 123 -0.51 27.04 -15.58
C GLY A 123 -0.46 27.82 -16.89
N GLU A 124 -1.04 29.03 -16.91
CA GLU A 124 -0.88 29.95 -18.04
C GLU A 124 0.60 30.19 -18.36
N PRO A 125 0.96 30.38 -19.64
CA PRO A 125 2.32 30.71 -20.04
C PRO A 125 2.82 31.95 -19.28
N GLY A 126 3.80 31.77 -18.39
CA GLY A 126 4.47 32.87 -17.68
C GLY A 126 4.32 32.87 -16.15
N LEU A 127 3.26 32.28 -15.60
CA LEU A 127 3.06 32.18 -14.15
C LEU A 127 3.40 30.76 -13.66
N LYS A 128 4.47 30.65 -12.85
CA LYS A 128 4.95 29.42 -12.19
C LYS A 128 5.67 28.39 -13.08
N ALA A 129 5.87 28.66 -14.37
CA ALA A 129 6.50 27.72 -15.30
C ALA A 129 8.03 27.56 -15.10
N THR A 130 8.72 28.60 -14.64
CA THR A 130 10.17 28.61 -14.38
C THR A 130 10.45 29.00 -12.93
N ARG A 131 11.51 28.47 -12.30
CA ARG A 131 11.95 28.92 -10.95
C ARG A 131 12.21 30.44 -10.90
N SER A 132 12.45 31.09 -12.04
CA SER A 132 12.58 32.54 -12.18
C SER A 132 11.26 33.32 -12.12
N SER A 133 10.12 32.69 -12.44
CA SER A 133 8.78 33.31 -12.37
C SER A 133 8.18 33.37 -10.96
N LEU A 134 8.80 32.72 -9.95
CA LEU A 134 8.40 32.81 -8.54
C LEU A 134 8.55 34.23 -7.96
N PHE A 135 9.36 35.08 -8.58
CA PHE A 135 9.72 36.39 -8.05
C PHE A 135 8.82 37.54 -8.55
N LEU A 136 7.93 37.29 -9.52
CA LEU A 136 7.22 38.35 -10.25
C LEU A 136 5.74 38.46 -9.89
N ALA A 137 5.38 38.62 -8.61
CA ALA A 137 4.04 39.11 -8.21
C ALA A 137 3.96 39.56 -6.74
N MET A 138 4.92 40.35 -6.28
CA MET A 138 4.80 41.14 -5.04
C MET A 138 5.14 42.61 -5.32
N LYS A 139 4.62 43.13 -6.43
CA LYS A 139 4.77 44.53 -6.83
C LYS A 139 3.45 45.02 -7.42
N GLY A 140 2.73 45.82 -6.63
CA GLY A 140 1.48 46.48 -7.00
C GLY A 140 0.32 46.00 -6.16
#